data_AF-A0A0J5Q970-F1
#
_entry.id   AF-A0A0J5Q970-F1
#
_cell.length_a   1.000
_cell.length_b   1.000
_cell.length_c   1.000
_cell.angle_alpha   90.00
_cell.angle_beta   90.00
_cell.angle_gamma   90.00
#
_symmetry.space_group_name_H-M   'P 1'
#
loop_
_entity.id
_entity.type
_entity.pdbx_description
1 polymer ?
#
loop_
_entity_poly.entity_id
_entity_poly.type
_entity_poly.pdbx_seq_one_letter_code
_entity_poly.pdbx_strand_id
1 'polypeptide(L)'
;MTITRHSPSNGPTSPDVWGLYEEETGSIQYVAACPATGQAALIDVVLDFDPKAASTSTDSAKAVLDLVNREGLEVAMILDTHPHADHMTAAAWLKEETGAPTAIGVNGGDKTGHVAAQK
;
A
#
# COMPACT_ATOMS: atom_id res chain seq x y z
N MET A 1 4.05 -5.77 16.64
CA MET A 1 2.64 -5.34 16.79
C MET A 1 2.49 -4.09 15.96
N THR A 2 1.78 -4.13 14.84
CA THR A 2 1.63 -2.96 13.95
C THR A 2 0.69 -1.95 14.59
N ILE A 3 1.21 -0.77 14.95
CA ILE A 3 0.36 0.31 15.44
C ILE A 3 -0.48 0.79 14.26
N THR A 4 -1.80 0.67 14.39
CA THR A 4 -2.75 1.16 13.39
C THR A 4 -3.45 2.40 13.89
N ARG A 5 -3.44 3.47 13.11
CA ARG A 5 -4.23 4.69 13.36
C ARG A 5 -5.27 4.86 12.27
N HIS A 6 -6.54 4.91 12.65
CA HIS A 6 -7.65 5.26 11.75
C HIS A 6 -7.98 6.75 11.86
N SER A 7 -8.04 7.41 10.72
CA SER A 7 -8.53 8.78 10.55
C SER A 7 -9.82 8.70 9.73
N PRO A 8 -10.99 8.90 10.36
CA PRO A 8 -12.27 8.73 9.68
C PRO A 8 -12.52 9.84 8.66
N SER A 9 -13.27 9.51 7.61
CA SER A 9 -13.75 10.51 6.65
C SER A 9 -14.58 11.60 7.35
N ASN A 10 -14.40 12.85 6.91
CA ASN A 10 -15.18 14.00 7.39
C ASN A 10 -16.20 14.53 6.36
N GLY A 11 -16.44 13.80 5.27
CA GLY A 11 -17.43 14.18 4.27
C GLY A 11 -17.28 13.47 2.93
N PRO A 12 -18.16 13.77 1.95
CA PRO A 12 -18.23 13.05 0.68
C PRO A 12 -16.97 13.10 -0.19
N THR A 13 -16.08 14.05 0.08
CA THR A 13 -14.83 14.27 -0.67
C THR A 13 -13.58 13.88 0.12
N SER A 14 -13.76 13.12 1.20
CA SER A 14 -12.69 12.75 2.13
C SER A 14 -12.64 11.23 2.30
N PRO A 15 -11.46 10.60 2.24
CA PRO A 15 -11.33 9.15 2.45
C PRO A 15 -11.29 8.78 3.94
N ASP A 16 -11.63 7.54 4.24
CA ASP A 16 -11.16 6.88 5.46
C ASP A 16 -9.68 6.49 5.27
N VAL A 17 -8.83 6.78 6.25
CA VAL A 17 -7.39 6.51 6.15
C VAL A 17 -6.90 5.72 7.34
N TRP A 18 -6.26 4.58 7.08
CA TRP A 18 -5.53 3.81 8.07
C TRP A 18 -4.04 3.94 7.80
N GLY A 19 -3.27 4.31 8.82
CA GLY A 19 -1.81 4.23 8.81
C GLY A 19 -1.35 3.04 9.63
N LEU A 20 -0.47 2.21 9.07
CA LEU A 20 0.10 1.02 9.67
C LEU A 20 1.61 1.23 9.82
N TYR A 21 2.08 1.34 11.05
CA TYR A 21 3.50 1.54 11.36
C TYR A 21 4.25 0.21 11.40
N GLU A 22 5.29 0.09 10.57
CA GLU A 22 6.25 -1.01 10.55
C GLU A 22 7.51 -0.58 11.32
N GLU A 23 7.86 -1.35 12.35
CA GLU A 23 8.85 -0.94 13.35
C GLU A 23 10.30 -1.16 12.88
N GLU A 24 10.56 -2.19 12.08
CA GLU A 24 11.91 -2.57 11.65
C GLU A 24 12.51 -1.56 10.67
N THR A 25 11.69 -1.04 9.76
CA THR A 25 12.06 -0.03 8.76
C THR A 25 11.72 1.39 9.21
N GLY A 26 10.82 1.55 10.19
CA GLY A 26 10.27 2.85 10.57
C GLY A 26 9.26 3.42 9.57
N SER A 27 8.82 2.61 8.60
CA SER A 27 7.91 3.02 7.54
C SER A 27 6.46 3.11 8.04
N ILE A 28 5.68 4.01 7.44
CA ILE A 28 4.23 4.05 7.61
C ILE A 28 3.58 3.72 6.27
N GLN A 29 2.81 2.64 6.28
CA GLN A 29 2.04 2.15 5.14
C GLN A 29 0.61 2.68 5.26
N TYR A 30 -0.06 2.97 4.15
CA TYR A 30 -1.42 3.53 4.21
C TYR A 30 -2.45 2.72 3.42
N VAL A 31 -3.66 2.65 3.97
CA VAL A 31 -4.89 2.29 3.25
C VAL A 31 -5.77 3.53 3.22
N ALA A 32 -6.14 3.99 2.03
CA ALA A 32 -7.06 5.11 1.85
C ALA A 32 -8.31 4.62 1.10
N ALA A 33 -9.48 4.70 1.72
CA ALA A 33 -10.72 4.16 1.17
C ALA A 33 -11.81 5.22 0.98
N CYS A 34 -12.60 5.08 -0.08
CA CYS A 34 -13.79 5.87 -0.29
C CYS A 34 -14.97 5.25 0.51
N PRO A 35 -15.54 5.94 1.50
CA PRO A 35 -16.64 5.39 2.30
C PRO A 35 -17.92 5.11 1.49
N ALA A 36 -18.09 5.80 0.35
CA ALA A 36 -19.28 5.64 -0.48
C ALA A 36 -19.22 4.40 -1.39
N THR A 37 -18.02 4.00 -1.84
CA THR A 37 -17.86 2.89 -2.80
C THR A 37 -17.16 1.67 -2.21
N GLY A 38 -16.49 1.80 -1.06
CA GLY A 38 -15.66 0.75 -0.48
C GLY A 38 -14.32 0.54 -1.21
N GLN A 39 -14.05 1.31 -2.27
CA GLN A 39 -12.80 1.19 -3.02
C GLN A 39 -11.63 1.79 -2.24
N ALA A 40 -10.50 1.10 -2.22
CA ALA A 40 -9.32 1.47 -1.47
C ALA A 40 -8.07 1.52 -2.36
N ALA A 41 -7.18 2.45 -2.03
CA ALA A 41 -5.81 2.48 -2.51
C ALA A 41 -4.86 2.05 -1.39
N LEU A 42 -3.90 1.18 -1.73
CA LEU A 42 -2.78 0.80 -0.86
C LEU A 42 -1.57 1.64 -1.23
N ILE A 43 -0.89 2.22 -0.24
CA ILE A 43 0.21 3.18 -0.47
C ILE A 43 1.43 2.76 0.34
N ASP A 44 2.59 2.69 -0.33
CA ASP A 44 3.92 2.42 0.24
C ASP A 44 3.94 1.16 1.11
N VAL A 45 3.32 0.08 0.64
CA VAL A 45 3.26 -1.19 1.39
C VAL A 45 4.60 -1.90 1.34
N VAL A 46 5.11 -2.28 2.50
CA VAL A 46 6.45 -2.82 2.68
C VAL A 46 6.46 -4.33 2.43
N LEU A 47 7.48 -4.79 1.70
CA LEU A 47 7.94 -6.17 1.71
C LEU A 47 9.06 -6.29 2.75
N ASP A 48 8.82 -7.07 3.79
CA ASP A 48 9.75 -7.20 4.91
C ASP A 48 11.05 -7.85 4.46
N PHE A 49 12.19 -7.40 4.99
CA PHE A 49 13.51 -7.93 4.65
C PHE A 49 14.38 -8.11 5.91
N ASP A 50 14.86 -9.34 6.13
CA ASP A 50 15.87 -9.64 7.15
C ASP A 50 17.27 -9.63 6.52
N PRO A 51 18.13 -8.64 6.82
CA PRO A 51 19.48 -8.56 6.27
C PRO A 51 20.43 -9.64 6.82
N LYS A 52 20.15 -10.21 8.00
CA LYS A 52 21.00 -11.25 8.60
C LYS A 52 20.74 -12.61 7.95
N ALA A 53 19.49 -12.88 7.58
CA ALA A 53 19.07 -14.10 6.90
C ALA A 53 19.06 -13.97 5.36
N ALA A 54 19.20 -12.75 4.83
CA ALA A 54 19.07 -12.43 3.41
C ALA A 54 17.75 -12.94 2.82
N SER A 55 16.65 -12.77 3.57
CA SER A 55 15.33 -13.31 3.23
C SER A 55 14.24 -12.25 3.30
N THR A 56 13.20 -12.42 2.48
CA THR A 56 12.00 -11.57 2.49
C THR A 56 10.83 -12.27 3.17
N SER A 57 9.94 -11.52 3.83
CA SER A 57 8.61 -11.99 4.24
C SER A 57 7.52 -11.01 3.80
N THR A 58 6.26 -11.44 3.89
CA THR A 58 5.09 -10.67 3.44
C THR A 58 4.19 -10.32 4.63
N ASP A 59 4.73 -10.23 5.84
CA ASP A 59 3.94 -10.15 7.05
C ASP A 59 3.29 -8.76 7.17
N SER A 60 4.02 -7.71 6.81
CA SER A 60 3.51 -6.34 6.67
C SER A 60 2.41 -6.25 5.60
N ALA A 61 2.67 -6.79 4.41
CA ALA A 61 1.71 -6.79 3.32
C ALA A 61 0.42 -7.58 3.64
N LYS A 62 0.55 -8.72 4.36
CA LYS A 62 -0.60 -9.48 4.87
C LYS A 62 -1.40 -8.69 5.90
N ALA A 63 -0.74 -7.98 6.81
CA ALA A 63 -1.44 -7.14 7.79
C ALA A 63 -2.27 -6.03 7.11
N VAL A 64 -1.78 -5.48 6.00
CA VAL A 64 -2.55 -4.53 5.17
C VAL A 64 -3.77 -5.20 4.53
N LEU A 65 -3.61 -6.38 3.91
CA LEU A 65 -4.74 -7.11 3.32
C LEU A 65 -5.76 -7.59 4.35
N ASP A 66 -5.32 -8.01 5.54
CA ASP A 66 -6.19 -8.37 6.65
C ASP A 66 -7.04 -7.18 7.10
N LEU A 67 -6.47 -5.97 7.09
CA LEU A 67 -7.22 -4.74 7.35
C LEU A 67 -8.26 -4.48 6.24
N VAL A 68 -7.86 -4.56 4.97
CA VAL A 68 -8.77 -4.40 3.82
C VAL A 68 -9.95 -5.36 3.94
N ASN A 69 -9.68 -6.65 4.21
CA ASN A 69 -10.69 -7.68 4.36
C ASN A 69 -11.60 -7.44 5.57
N ARG A 70 -11.02 -7.04 6.71
CA ARG A 70 -11.77 -6.75 7.94
C ARG A 70 -12.74 -5.58 7.76
N GLU A 71 -12.31 -4.54 7.04
CA GLU A 71 -13.13 -3.34 6.78
C GLU A 71 -14.06 -3.52 5.57
N GLY A 72 -14.01 -4.66 4.87
CA GLY A 72 -14.87 -4.96 3.73
C GLY A 72 -14.57 -4.12 2.49
N LEU A 73 -13.29 -3.77 2.28
CA LEU A 73 -12.83 -2.89 1.22
C LEU A 73 -12.41 -3.66 -0.04
N GLU A 74 -12.48 -2.99 -1.19
CA GLU A 74 -12.00 -3.53 -2.47
C GLU A 74 -10.75 -2.76 -2.92
N VAL A 75 -9.65 -3.47 -3.18
CA VAL A 75 -8.41 -2.84 -3.63
C VAL A 75 -8.53 -2.42 -5.09
N ALA A 76 -8.60 -1.11 -5.33
CA ALA A 76 -8.70 -0.54 -6.67
C ALA A 76 -7.33 -0.14 -7.24
N MET A 77 -6.34 0.11 -6.38
CA MET A 77 -5.01 0.58 -6.80
C MET A 77 -3.94 0.30 -5.76
N ILE A 78 -2.72 0.04 -6.24
CA ILE A 78 -1.51 -0.06 -5.42
C ILE A 78 -0.56 1.06 -5.87
N LEU A 79 -0.08 1.87 -4.92
CA LEU A 79 0.68 3.09 -5.16
C LEU A 79 2.00 3.06 -4.41
N ASP A 80 3.10 3.32 -5.12
CA ASP A 80 4.38 3.68 -4.51
C ASP A 80 4.64 5.18 -4.74
N THR A 81 4.95 5.91 -3.67
CA THR A 81 5.16 7.36 -3.73
C THR A 81 6.48 7.71 -4.41
N HIS A 82 7.50 6.87 -4.25
CA HIS A 82 8.82 7.05 -4.84
C HIS A 82 9.56 5.71 -4.95
N PRO A 83 10.65 5.63 -5.73
CA PRO A 83 11.60 4.54 -5.59
C PRO A 83 12.19 4.58 -4.17
N HIS A 84 11.75 3.65 -3.33
CA HIS A 84 12.20 3.54 -1.95
C HIS A 84 13.65 3.05 -1.89
N ALA A 85 14.49 3.76 -1.14
CA ALA A 85 15.90 3.40 -0.94
C ALA A 85 16.14 2.67 0.39
N ASP A 86 15.12 2.69 1.24
CA ASP A 86 15.10 2.30 2.64
C ASP A 86 14.29 1.02 2.89
N HIS A 87 13.40 0.64 1.98
CA HIS A 87 12.62 -0.60 2.05
C HIS A 87 12.27 -1.15 0.67
N MET A 88 11.95 -2.45 0.61
CA MET A 88 11.44 -3.09 -0.61
C MET A 88 9.91 -2.89 -0.67
N THR A 89 9.38 -2.57 -1.85
CA THR A 89 7.92 -2.49 -2.07
C THR A 89 7.29 -3.88 -2.21
N ALA A 90 6.11 -4.07 -1.63
CA ALA A 90 5.28 -5.25 -1.80
C ALA A 90 4.34 -5.18 -3.03
N ALA A 91 4.45 -4.15 -3.88
CA ALA A 91 3.49 -3.89 -4.95
C ALA A 91 3.30 -5.07 -5.92
N ALA A 92 4.36 -5.80 -6.25
CA ALA A 92 4.28 -6.98 -7.11
C ALA A 92 3.44 -8.11 -6.47
N TRP A 93 3.73 -8.42 -5.20
CA TRP A 93 3.00 -9.44 -4.46
C TRP A 93 1.52 -9.05 -4.28
N LEU A 94 1.24 -7.80 -3.91
CA LEU A 94 -0.13 -7.29 -3.76
C LEU A 94 -0.92 -7.35 -5.07
N LYS A 95 -0.28 -7.08 -6.20
CA LYS A 95 -0.91 -7.20 -7.52
C LYS A 95 -1.29 -8.66 -7.82
N GLU A 96 -0.47 -9.62 -7.43
CA GLU A 96 -0.77 -11.05 -7.59
C GLU A 96 -1.95 -11.47 -6.70
N GLU A 97 -2.01 -10.98 -5.45
CA GLU A 97 -3.08 -11.33 -4.51
C GLU A 97 -4.42 -10.64 -4.83
N THR A 98 -4.39 -9.40 -5.35
CA THR A 98 -5.61 -8.57 -5.52
C THR A 98 -6.05 -8.39 -6.97
N GLY A 99 -5.15 -8.59 -7.94
CA GLY A 99 -5.38 -8.24 -9.35
C GLY A 99 -5.37 -6.73 -9.63
N ALA A 100 -5.16 -5.88 -8.62
CA ALA A 100 -5.24 -4.44 -8.76
C ALA A 100 -4.06 -3.85 -9.56
N PRO A 101 -4.27 -2.77 -10.33
CA PRO A 101 -3.19 -2.09 -11.03
C PRO A 101 -2.22 -1.40 -10.06
N THR A 102 -0.94 -1.37 -10.45
CA THR A 102 0.13 -0.65 -9.74
C THR A 102 0.45 0.67 -10.45
N ALA A 103 0.80 1.70 -9.68
CA ALA A 103 1.37 2.94 -10.19
C ALA A 103 2.49 3.47 -9.27
N ILE A 104 3.46 4.16 -9.87
CA ILE A 104 4.60 4.77 -9.16
C ILE A 104 4.82 6.21 -9.64
N GLY A 105 5.25 7.09 -8.73
CA GLY A 105 5.62 8.47 -9.07
C GLY A 105 6.76 8.55 -10.10
N VAL A 106 6.56 9.31 -11.19
CA VAL A 106 7.60 9.58 -12.19
C VAL A 106 8.47 10.77 -11.76
N ASN A 107 9.79 10.58 -11.64
CA ASN A 107 10.72 11.67 -11.39
C ASN A 107 10.89 12.55 -12.65
N GLY A 108 10.23 13.71 -12.68
CA GLY A 108 10.68 14.99 -13.25
C GLY A 108 11.22 15.12 -14.70
N GLY A 109 11.37 14.05 -15.48
CA GLY A 109 11.95 14.10 -16.82
C GLY A 109 11.11 13.42 -17.90
N ASP A 110 10.28 12.45 -17.52
CA ASP A 110 9.41 11.74 -18.46
C ASP A 110 7.97 11.74 -17.93
N LYS A 111 7.08 12.43 -18.64
CA LYS A 111 5.71 12.74 -18.22
C LYS A 111 4.70 11.64 -18.56
N THR A 112 5.16 10.46 -18.95
CA THR A 112 4.29 9.29 -19.08
C THR A 112 4.25 8.54 -17.76
N GLY A 113 3.22 8.83 -16.95
CA GLY A 113 2.84 7.96 -15.84
C GLY A 113 2.68 6.54 -16.36
N HIS A 114 3.58 5.65 -15.93
CA HIS A 114 3.50 4.25 -16.28
C HIS A 114 2.41 3.62 -15.40
N VAL A 115 1.16 3.73 -15.86
CA VAL A 115 0.13 2.77 -15.49
C VAL A 115 0.61 1.46 -16.09
N ALA A 116 1.10 0.54 -15.27
CA ALA A 116 1.41 -0.82 -15.72
C ALA A 116 0.10 -1.58 -15.96
N ALA A 117 -0.69 -1.09 -16.93
CA ALA A 117 -1.80 -1.82 -17.53
C ALA A 117 -1.16 -2.95 -18.35
N GLN A 118 -1.18 -4.16 -17.81
CA GLN A 118 -0.84 -5.34 -18.58
C GLN A 118 -2.14 -6.04 -19.01
N LYS A 119 -2.06 -6.48 -20.26
CA LYS A 119 -3.10 -6.98 -21.17
C LYS A 119 -3.83 -8.22 -20.68
#